data_AF-A0A414AS49-F1
#
_entry.id   AF-A0A414AS49-F1
#
_cell.length_a   1.000
_cell.length_b   1.000
_cell.length_c   1.000
_cell.angle_alpha   90.00
_cell.angle_beta   90.00
_cell.angle_gamma   90.00
#
_symmetry.space_group_name_H-M   'P 1'
#
loop_
_entity.id
_entity.type
_entity.pdbx_description
1 polymer ?
#
loop_
_entity_poly.entity_id
_entity_poly.type
_entity_poly.pdbx_seq_one_letter_code
_entity_poly.pdbx_strand_id
1 'polypeptide(L)'
;MATNKVVYSGRTLIDLTDDTITEEALLRGYTAHKADGTQIVGTAFADYPERYSFLDPLQDSNGEKILDNSNNVLQGETVYKKV
;
A
#
# COMPACT_ATOMS: atom_id res chain seq x y z
N MET A 1 -19.66 -12.46 19.06
CA MET A 1 -20.38 -12.53 17.77
C MET A 1 -20.54 -11.10 17.30
N ALA A 2 -20.10 -10.76 16.09
CA ALA A 2 -20.24 -9.41 15.57
C ALA A 2 -21.67 -9.17 15.04
N THR A 3 -22.10 -7.91 15.00
CA THR A 3 -23.43 -7.53 14.51
C THR A 3 -23.28 -6.81 13.18
N ASN A 4 -23.83 -7.38 12.11
CA ASN A 4 -23.77 -6.79 10.77
C ASN A 4 -25.08 -6.15 10.31
N LYS A 5 -26.20 -6.47 10.96
CA LYS A 5 -27.52 -5.94 10.61
C LYS A 5 -28.35 -5.67 11.85
N VAL A 6 -28.98 -4.50 11.90
CA VAL A 6 -29.87 -4.08 12.97
C VAL A 6 -31.19 -3.63 12.38
N VAL A 7 -32.28 -4.30 12.77
CA VAL A 7 -33.65 -3.94 12.39
C VAL A 7 -34.43 -3.60 13.66
N TYR A 8 -35.06 -2.43 13.68
CA TYR A 8 -35.84 -1.95 14.81
C TYR A 8 -37.19 -1.43 14.33
N SER A 9 -38.28 -1.93 14.92
CA SER A 9 -39.67 -1.58 14.55
C SER A 9 -39.93 -1.68 13.03
N GLY A 10 -39.40 -2.73 12.39
CA GLY A 10 -39.54 -2.97 10.95
C GLY A 10 -38.66 -2.09 10.05
N ARG A 11 -37.77 -1.25 10.61
CA ARG A 11 -36.84 -0.41 9.86
C ARG A 11 -35.41 -0.90 10.03
N THR A 12 -34.68 -1.02 8.93
CA THR A 12 -33.25 -1.31 8.95
C THR A 12 -32.48 -0.06 9.38
N LEU A 13 -31.75 -0.16 10.49
CA LEU A 13 -30.92 0.91 11.04
C LEU A 13 -29.45 0.77 10.61
N ILE A 14 -28.98 -0.48 10.52
CA ILE A 14 -27.64 -0.84 10.05
C ILE A 14 -27.81 -2.04 9.13
N ASP A 15 -27.14 -2.01 7.99
CA ASP A 15 -27.01 -3.14 7.09
C ASP A 15 -25.63 -3.08 6.43
N LEU A 16 -24.72 -3.92 6.89
CA LEU A 16 -23.37 -4.02 6.34
C LEU A 16 -23.28 -5.09 5.25
N THR A 17 -24.38 -5.74 4.87
CA THR A 17 -24.35 -6.95 4.01
C THR A 17 -23.62 -6.71 2.68
N ASP A 18 -23.68 -5.49 2.14
CA ASP A 18 -23.06 -5.12 0.87
C ASP A 18 -21.65 -4.49 1.02
N ASP A 19 -21.12 -4.39 2.24
CA ASP A 19 -19.79 -3.82 2.48
C ASP A 19 -18.69 -4.75 1.94
N THR A 20 -17.77 -4.18 1.16
CA THR A 20 -16.67 -4.92 0.51
C THR A 20 -15.30 -4.60 1.09
N ILE A 21 -15.25 -3.80 2.16
CA ILE A 21 -13.97 -3.36 2.74
C ILE A 21 -13.19 -4.55 3.30
N THR A 22 -11.90 -4.61 2.98
CA THR A 22 -10.93 -5.57 3.54
C THR A 22 -9.82 -4.83 4.26
N GLU A 23 -8.98 -5.56 5.01
CA GLU A 23 -7.84 -4.99 5.73
C GLU A 23 -6.88 -4.29 4.76
N GLU A 24 -6.60 -4.92 3.61
CA GLU A 24 -5.63 -4.45 2.61
C GLU A 24 -6.12 -3.21 1.86
N ALA A 25 -7.43 -3.04 1.74
CA ALA A 25 -8.05 -1.87 1.11
C ALA A 25 -8.20 -0.69 2.08
N LEU A 26 -8.10 -0.91 3.39
CA LEU A 26 -8.27 0.11 4.41
C LEU A 26 -6.92 0.73 4.80
N LEU A 27 -6.87 2.07 4.87
CA LEU A 27 -5.67 2.81 5.27
C LEU A 27 -5.14 2.32 6.62
N ARG A 28 -3.82 2.11 6.69
CA ARG A 28 -3.17 1.56 7.88
C ARG A 28 -3.49 2.37 9.14
N GLY A 29 -3.90 1.67 10.19
CA GLY A 29 -4.23 2.26 11.50
C GLY A 29 -5.67 2.79 11.61
N TYR A 30 -6.42 2.84 10.51
CA TYR A 30 -7.86 3.11 10.56
C TYR A 30 -8.63 1.82 10.88
N THR A 31 -9.81 1.96 11.46
CA THR A 31 -10.70 0.83 11.74
C THR A 31 -11.98 0.92 10.93
N ALA A 32 -12.47 -0.23 10.45
CA ALA A 32 -13.77 -0.37 9.79
C ALA A 32 -14.46 -1.66 10.25
N HIS A 33 -15.68 -1.92 9.78
CA HIS A 33 -16.36 -3.19 9.96
C HIS A 33 -16.58 -3.85 8.59
N LYS A 34 -16.43 -5.18 8.51
CA LYS A 34 -16.72 -5.97 7.30
C LYS A 34 -18.22 -6.23 7.18
N ALA A 35 -18.64 -6.87 6.07
CA ALA A 35 -20.02 -7.32 5.88
C ALA A 35 -20.54 -8.32 6.92
N ASP A 36 -19.64 -9.03 7.62
CA ASP A 36 -19.98 -9.90 8.75
C ASP A 36 -20.03 -9.14 10.10
N GLY A 37 -19.82 -7.82 10.08
CA GLY A 37 -19.80 -6.94 11.23
C GLY A 37 -18.50 -6.98 12.02
N THR A 38 -17.51 -7.78 11.63
CA THR A 38 -16.22 -7.87 12.33
C THR A 38 -15.45 -6.57 12.16
N GLN A 39 -14.98 -5.99 13.27
CA GLN A 39 -14.08 -4.85 13.22
C GLN A 39 -12.70 -5.27 12.70
N ILE A 40 -12.16 -4.51 11.76
CA ILE A 40 -10.84 -4.70 11.16
C ILE A 40 -9.99 -3.45 11.33
N VAL A 41 -8.66 -3.63 11.29
CA VAL A 41 -7.68 -2.54 11.23
C VAL A 41 -7.03 -2.57 9.86
N GLY A 42 -6.88 -1.41 9.24
CA GLY A 42 -6.30 -1.31 7.91
C GLY A 42 -4.84 -1.73 7.86
N THR A 43 -4.46 -2.33 6.74
CA THR A 43 -3.12 -2.79 6.39
C THR A 43 -2.67 -2.29 5.02
N ALA A 44 -3.43 -1.39 4.37
CA ALA A 44 -3.02 -0.79 3.11
C ALA A 44 -1.59 -0.23 3.22
N PHE A 45 -0.76 -0.58 2.24
CA PHE A 45 0.66 -0.19 2.16
C PHE A 45 1.54 -0.72 3.31
N ALA A 46 1.14 -1.76 4.02
CA ALA A 46 1.97 -2.38 5.06
C ALA A 46 3.29 -2.92 4.49
N ASP A 47 3.26 -3.52 3.30
CA ASP A 47 4.43 -4.08 2.63
C ASP A 47 5.16 -3.06 1.74
N TYR A 48 4.67 -1.82 1.66
CA TYR A 48 5.35 -0.79 0.87
C TYR A 48 6.59 -0.33 1.62
N PRO A 49 7.78 -0.43 1.00
CA PRO A 49 8.98 0.01 1.66
C PRO A 49 8.95 1.53 1.83
N GLU A 50 9.51 2.01 2.93
CA GLU A 50 9.68 3.46 3.19
C GLU A 50 10.52 4.14 2.07
N ARG A 51 11.38 3.34 1.42
CA ARG A 51 12.26 3.76 0.34
C ARG A 51 12.37 2.66 -0.71
N TYR A 52 12.20 3.03 -1.97
CA TYR A 52 12.51 2.17 -3.11
C TYR A 52 13.53 2.89 -4.00
N SER A 53 14.66 2.23 -4.27
CA SER A 53 15.76 2.78 -5.07
C SER A 53 15.92 2.00 -6.36
N PHE A 54 16.05 2.72 -7.48
CA PHE A 54 16.47 2.19 -8.78
C PHE A 54 17.89 2.67 -9.07
N LEU A 55 18.72 1.76 -9.55
CA LEU A 55 20.11 2.03 -9.92
C LEU A 55 20.27 1.87 -11.43
N ASP A 56 20.58 2.96 -12.10
CA ASP A 56 20.71 2.99 -13.56
C ASP A 56 22.18 3.24 -13.95
N PRO A 57 22.80 2.36 -14.75
CA PRO A 57 24.16 2.60 -15.27
C PRO A 57 24.24 3.89 -16.06
N LEU A 58 25.18 4.76 -15.70
CA LEU A 58 25.44 5.98 -16.46
C LEU A 58 26.17 5.63 -17.75
N GLN A 59 25.71 6.18 -18.86
CA GLN A 59 26.28 5.98 -20.19
C GLN A 59 26.69 7.32 -20.79
N ASP A 60 27.72 7.30 -21.64
CA ASP A 60 28.09 8.45 -22.46
C ASP A 60 27.11 8.61 -23.66
N SER A 61 27.37 9.61 -24.52
CA SER A 61 26.54 9.86 -25.70
C SER A 61 26.59 8.75 -26.76
N ASN A 62 27.54 7.82 -26.67
CA ASN A 62 27.71 6.70 -27.58
C ASN A 62 27.08 5.40 -27.02
N GLY A 63 26.59 5.43 -25.77
CA GLY A 63 26.00 4.28 -25.08
C GLY A 63 27.01 3.43 -24.29
N GLU A 64 28.26 3.88 -24.15
CA GLU A 64 29.28 3.17 -23.36
C GLU A 64 29.12 3.50 -21.87
N LYS A 65 29.31 2.49 -21.00
CA LYS A 65 29.19 2.65 -19.55
C LYS A 65 30.33 3.52 -19.02
N ILE A 66 30.00 4.50 -18.20
CA ILE A 66 30.97 5.35 -17.53
C ILE A 66 31.51 4.61 -16.30
N LEU A 67 32.84 4.55 -16.16
CA LEU A 67 33.54 3.88 -15.08
C LEU A 67 34.18 4.87 -14.10
N ASP A 68 34.31 4.48 -12.83
CA ASP A 68 35.14 5.17 -11.85
C ASP A 68 36.64 4.85 -12.03
N ASN A 69 37.48 5.43 -11.18
CA ASN A 69 38.93 5.21 -11.20
C ASN A 69 39.38 3.78 -10.79
N SER A 70 38.44 2.96 -10.32
CA SER A 70 38.63 1.56 -9.92
C SER A 70 37.98 0.58 -10.91
N ASN A 71 37.54 1.06 -12.08
CA ASN A 71 36.82 0.32 -13.13
C ASN A 71 35.42 -0.19 -12.74
N ASN A 72 34.77 0.39 -11.73
CA ASN A 72 33.36 0.09 -11.44
C ASN A 72 32.44 0.98 -12.27
N VAL A 73 31.27 0.45 -12.66
CA VAL A 73 30.26 1.22 -13.40
C VAL A 73 29.62 2.25 -12.48
N LEU A 74 29.63 3.52 -12.87
CA LEU A 74 28.90 4.57 -12.18
C LEU A 74 27.39 4.38 -12.40
N GLN A 75 26.62 4.56 -11.33
CA GLN A 75 25.17 4.38 -11.33
C GLN A 75 24.49 5.64 -10.81
N GLY A 76 23.45 6.08 -11.49
CA GLY A 76 22.50 7.05 -10.96
C GLY A 76 21.53 6.35 -10.02
N GLU A 77 21.23 6.96 -8.87
CA GLU A 77 20.21 6.46 -7.95
C GLU A 77 18.93 7.31 -8.05
N THR A 78 17.84 6.70 -8.51
CA THR A 78 16.50 7.30 -8.43
C THR A 78 15.77 6.73 -7.22
N VAL A 79 15.37 7.59 -6.29
CA VAL A 79 14.76 7.18 -5.01
C VAL A 79 13.32 7.64 -4.91
N TYR A 80 12.41 6.69 -4.74
CA TYR A 80 11.03 6.96 -4.33
C TYR A 80 10.92 6.79 -2.82
N LYS A 81 10.45 7.83 -2.15
CA LYS A 81 10.18 7.81 -0.71
C LYS A 81 8.70 7.93 -0.46
N LYS A 82 8.23 7.19 0.53
CA LYS A 82 6.90 7.40 1.09
C LYS A 82 6.87 8.77 1.76
N VAL A 83 5.87 9.60 1.45
CA VAL A 83 5.64 10.94 2.03
C VAL A 83 4.50 10.92 3.03
#